data_AF-M8E849-F1
#
_entry.id   AF-M8E849-F1
#
_cell.length_a   1.000
_cell.length_b   1.000
_cell.length_c   1.000
_cell.angle_alpha   90.00
_cell.angle_beta   90.00
_cell.angle_gamma   90.00
#
_symmetry.space_group_name_H-M   'P 1'
#
loop_
_entity.id
_entity.type
_entity.pdbx_description
1 polymer ?
#
loop_
_entity_poly.entity_id
_entity_poly.type
_entity_poly.pdbx_seq_one_letter_code
_entity_poly.pdbx_strand_id
1 'polypeptide(L)'
;MRIVSICPSNTEILYYLGLKEEVVGLDDHSDWPGEWQHLPRVGPDLTIDMEKVEALKPDLVVASLSVPGMEKNVEALIARRIPHIVLNPQRFTDIPRDIRLVGEATGRHLEAERLANHFVERSETIRQTALAAETTPKLYWEWWPNPIYTPGRDNWLTDVSEIAGAMNVFADFSVPNVKATREMVLERNPDHICVVWCGIELRRIKPAMITDRLEWQEMAAIRKKQVHLLEEGLYCRPSPRILDGLERLVSLIHPELAEKLPASRN
;
A
#
# COMPACT_ATOMS: atom_id res chain seq x y z
N MET A 1 2.79 -21.31 17.62
CA MET A 1 3.33 -21.04 16.29
C MET A 1 4.26 -19.84 16.39
N ARG A 2 5.38 -19.83 15.66
CA ARG A 2 6.35 -18.73 15.59
C ARG A 2 6.37 -18.18 14.17
N ILE A 3 5.96 -16.93 14.00
CA ILE A 3 5.81 -16.28 12.70
C ILE A 3 6.84 -15.16 12.57
N VAL A 4 7.54 -15.14 11.45
CA VAL A 4 8.38 -13.99 11.06
C VAL A 4 7.74 -13.30 9.86
N SER A 5 7.51 -12.00 9.96
CA SER A 5 7.00 -11.19 8.86
C SER A 5 8.16 -10.44 8.20
N ILE A 6 8.32 -10.56 6.88
CA ILE A 6 9.41 -9.90 6.16
C ILE A 6 8.92 -8.86 5.14
N CYS A 7 7.74 -8.29 5.38
CA CYS A 7 7.18 -7.19 4.59
C CYS A 7 6.15 -6.40 5.43
N PRO A 8 6.11 -5.06 5.35
CA PRO A 8 5.17 -4.24 6.12
C PRO A 8 3.69 -4.61 5.94
N SER A 9 3.23 -4.85 4.69
CA SER A 9 1.83 -5.23 4.44
C SER A 9 1.46 -6.56 5.10
N ASN A 10 2.41 -7.50 5.16
CA ASN A 10 2.22 -8.81 5.80
C ASN A 10 2.08 -8.65 7.31
N THR A 11 2.89 -7.78 7.92
CA THR A 11 2.84 -7.45 9.35
C THR A 11 1.48 -6.86 9.71
N GLU A 12 0.96 -5.98 8.86
CA GLU A 12 -0.35 -5.37 9.04
C GLU A 12 -1.47 -6.44 8.97
N ILE A 13 -1.44 -7.38 8.01
CA ILE A 13 -2.40 -8.49 7.95
C ILE A 13 -2.34 -9.35 9.22
N LEU A 14 -1.14 -9.74 9.66
CA LEU A 14 -0.95 -10.54 10.87
C LEU A 14 -1.53 -9.85 12.11
N TYR A 15 -1.39 -8.52 12.18
CA TYR A 15 -1.97 -7.73 13.27
C TYR A 15 -3.49 -7.80 13.28
N TYR A 16 -4.15 -7.54 12.14
CA TYR A 16 -5.60 -7.59 12.05
C TYR A 16 -6.19 -8.99 12.26
N LEU A 17 -5.39 -10.05 12.09
CA LEU A 17 -5.75 -11.42 12.42
C LEU A 17 -5.53 -11.79 13.90
N GLY A 18 -5.04 -10.85 14.72
CA GLY A 18 -4.86 -11.04 16.15
C GLY A 18 -3.68 -11.93 16.53
N LEU A 19 -2.65 -12.03 15.67
CA LEU A 19 -1.51 -12.95 15.85
C LEU A 19 -0.38 -12.38 16.73
N LYS A 20 -0.74 -11.59 17.74
CA LYS A 20 0.22 -10.84 18.57
C LYS A 20 1.24 -11.73 19.28
N GLU A 21 0.83 -12.89 19.76
CA GLU A 21 1.70 -13.79 20.53
C GLU A 21 2.52 -14.73 19.62
N GLU A 22 2.07 -14.91 18.37
CA GLU A 22 2.70 -15.78 17.38
C GLU A 22 3.81 -15.07 16.61
N VAL A 23 3.75 -13.75 16.43
CA VAL A 23 4.76 -12.99 15.68
C VAL A 23 6.00 -12.75 16.55
N VAL A 24 7.15 -13.22 16.07
CA VAL A 24 8.43 -13.24 16.82
C VAL A 24 9.55 -12.44 16.15
N GLY A 25 9.31 -11.87 14.97
CA GLY A 25 10.28 -11.04 14.27
C GLY A 25 9.70 -10.34 13.05
N LEU A 26 10.27 -9.19 12.72
CA LEU A 26 9.82 -8.29 11.66
C LEU A 26 11.00 -7.85 10.77
N ASP A 27 10.73 -7.46 9.53
CA ASP A 27 11.68 -6.66 8.74
C ASP A 27 11.86 -5.25 9.32
N ASP A 28 12.87 -4.53 8.83
CA ASP A 28 13.22 -3.19 9.33
C ASP A 28 12.17 -2.11 9.00
N HIS A 29 11.34 -2.31 7.97
CA HIS A 29 10.37 -1.32 7.51
C HIS A 29 8.96 -1.51 8.09
N SER A 30 8.72 -2.61 8.80
CA SER A 30 7.47 -2.86 9.53
C SER A 30 7.32 -1.92 10.74
N ASP A 31 6.86 -0.70 10.50
CA ASP A 31 6.72 0.39 11.48
C ASP A 31 5.35 0.47 12.19
N TRP A 32 4.40 -0.35 11.77
CA TRP A 32 3.07 -0.49 12.36
C TRP A 32 2.74 -1.98 12.54
N PRO A 33 2.07 -2.36 13.65
CA PRO A 33 1.57 -1.52 14.73
C PRO A 33 2.70 -1.04 15.66
N GLY A 34 2.46 0.08 16.36
CA GLY A 34 3.42 0.66 17.31
C GLY A 34 3.77 -0.30 18.47
N GLU A 35 2.82 -1.16 18.86
CA GLU A 35 3.05 -2.12 19.94
C GLU A 35 3.98 -3.27 19.57
N TRP A 36 4.24 -3.53 18.28
CA TRP A 36 5.16 -4.61 17.84
C TRP A 36 6.59 -4.12 17.59
N GLN A 37 6.87 -2.83 17.79
CA GLN A 37 8.18 -2.25 17.47
C GLN A 37 9.33 -2.77 18.34
N HIS A 38 9.01 -3.46 19.43
CA HIS A 38 9.96 -4.13 20.32
C HIS A 38 10.45 -5.49 19.80
N LEU A 39 9.83 -6.05 18.76
CA LEU A 39 10.19 -7.36 18.22
C LEU A 39 11.57 -7.31 17.50
N PRO A 40 12.32 -8.43 17.51
CA PRO A 40 13.57 -8.55 16.78
C PRO A 40 13.45 -8.19 15.29
N ARG A 41 14.49 -7.53 14.77
CA ARG A 41 14.58 -7.14 13.37
C ARG A 41 15.48 -8.07 12.58
N VAL A 42 14.97 -8.57 11.45
CA VAL A 42 15.68 -9.50 10.57
C VAL A 42 16.29 -8.83 9.34
N GLY A 43 16.35 -7.50 9.30
CA GLY A 43 16.99 -6.74 8.22
C GLY A 43 15.98 -6.05 7.28
N PRO A 44 16.48 -5.26 6.33
CA PRO A 44 15.65 -4.52 5.41
C PRO A 44 15.08 -5.42 4.32
N ASP A 45 14.03 -4.94 3.68
CA ASP A 45 13.16 -5.68 2.76
C ASP A 45 13.90 -6.42 1.62
N LEU A 46 14.91 -5.82 1.01
CA LEU A 46 15.66 -6.42 -0.11
C LEU A 46 16.87 -7.26 0.33
N THR A 47 17.25 -7.22 1.60
CA THR A 47 18.41 -7.94 2.14
C THR A 47 18.11 -8.51 3.53
N ILE A 48 17.10 -9.39 3.60
CA ILE A 48 16.74 -10.07 4.84
C ILE A 48 17.88 -10.99 5.28
N ASP A 49 18.25 -10.87 6.56
CA ASP A 49 19.25 -11.69 7.22
C ASP A 49 18.64 -13.04 7.61
N MET A 50 18.87 -14.04 6.76
CA MET A 50 18.33 -15.37 6.95
C MET A 50 18.90 -16.09 8.18
N GLU A 51 20.10 -15.72 8.66
CA GLU A 51 20.64 -16.29 9.91
C GLU A 51 19.83 -15.80 11.11
N LYS A 52 19.45 -14.51 11.12
CA LYS A 52 18.51 -13.99 12.13
C LYS A 52 17.13 -14.63 12.02
N VAL A 53 16.62 -14.84 10.81
CA VAL A 53 15.34 -15.55 10.60
C VAL A 53 15.42 -16.96 11.20
N GLU A 54 16.46 -17.73 10.90
CA GLU A 54 16.66 -19.09 11.45
C GLU A 54 16.83 -19.11 12.97
N ALA A 55 17.54 -18.13 13.53
CA ALA A 55 17.72 -18.00 14.97
C ALA A 55 16.38 -17.82 15.71
N LEU A 56 15.39 -17.22 15.06
CA LEU A 56 14.02 -17.11 15.57
C LEU A 56 13.21 -18.40 15.43
N LYS A 57 13.73 -19.47 14.81
CA LYS A 57 13.05 -20.77 14.67
C LYS A 57 11.58 -20.64 14.21
N PRO A 58 11.31 -20.01 13.07
CA PRO A 58 9.94 -19.80 12.61
C PRO A 58 9.29 -21.12 12.20
N ASP A 59 8.02 -21.27 12.56
CA ASP A 59 7.12 -22.27 11.99
C ASP A 59 6.56 -21.78 10.64
N LEU A 60 6.57 -20.46 10.40
CA LEU A 60 6.12 -19.82 9.17
C LEU A 60 6.83 -18.47 8.96
N VAL A 61 7.27 -18.20 7.74
CA VAL A 61 7.65 -16.86 7.28
C VAL A 61 6.60 -16.34 6.31
N VAL A 62 6.11 -15.11 6.51
CA VAL A 62 5.20 -14.44 5.58
C VAL A 62 6.03 -13.51 4.70
N ALA A 63 6.35 -13.98 3.49
CA ALA A 63 7.15 -13.28 2.49
C ALA A 63 6.27 -12.51 1.49
N SER A 64 6.87 -11.61 0.72
CA SER A 64 6.18 -10.81 -0.28
C SER A 64 6.95 -10.74 -1.60
N LEU A 65 6.25 -10.52 -2.70
CA LEU A 65 6.78 -10.14 -4.02
C LEU A 65 6.21 -8.78 -4.49
N SER A 66 5.63 -8.00 -3.58
CA SER A 66 5.06 -6.68 -3.91
C SER A 66 6.11 -5.64 -4.33
N VAL A 67 7.39 -5.86 -4.00
CA VAL A 67 8.52 -4.99 -4.38
C VAL A 67 9.53 -5.78 -5.23
N PRO A 68 9.97 -5.25 -6.39
CA PRO A 68 11.01 -5.89 -7.20
C PRO A 68 12.30 -6.13 -6.41
N GLY A 69 12.84 -7.34 -6.48
CA GLY A 69 14.06 -7.75 -5.78
C GLY A 69 13.82 -8.65 -4.57
N MET A 70 12.59 -8.71 -4.05
CA MET A 70 12.22 -9.60 -2.94
C MET A 70 12.28 -11.09 -3.31
N GLU A 71 12.37 -11.44 -4.59
CA GLU A 71 12.53 -12.82 -5.08
C GLU A 71 13.73 -13.51 -4.42
N LYS A 72 14.81 -12.76 -4.17
CA LYS A 72 16.02 -13.26 -3.51
C LYS A 72 15.74 -13.79 -2.10
N ASN A 73 14.82 -13.16 -1.37
CA ASN A 73 14.44 -13.63 -0.04
C ASN A 73 13.68 -14.96 -0.15
N VAL A 74 12.76 -15.08 -1.12
CA VAL A 74 12.00 -16.31 -1.38
C VAL A 74 12.93 -17.45 -1.79
N GLU A 75 13.85 -17.19 -2.71
CA GLU A 75 14.89 -18.15 -3.14
C GLU A 75 15.72 -18.65 -1.94
N ALA A 76 16.11 -17.74 -1.04
CA ALA A 76 16.86 -18.10 0.15
C ALA A 76 16.04 -18.91 1.17
N LEU A 77 14.76 -18.58 1.37
CA LEU A 77 13.83 -19.35 2.21
C LEU A 77 13.68 -20.79 1.67
N ILE A 78 13.55 -20.95 0.35
CA ILE A 78 13.48 -22.25 -0.33
C ILE A 78 14.79 -23.02 -0.13
N ALA A 79 15.94 -22.41 -0.40
CA ALA A 79 17.25 -23.04 -0.29
C ALA A 79 17.54 -23.56 1.13
N ARG A 80 17.08 -22.82 2.15
CA ARG A 80 17.22 -23.15 3.57
C ARG A 80 16.09 -24.03 4.11
N ARG A 81 15.09 -24.35 3.29
CA ARG A 81 13.88 -25.13 3.66
C ARG A 81 13.12 -24.53 4.84
N ILE A 82 13.06 -23.20 4.90
CA ILE A 82 12.29 -22.49 5.92
C ILE A 82 10.83 -22.45 5.44
N PRO A 83 9.85 -22.90 6.25
CA PRO A 83 8.44 -22.86 5.88
C PRO A 83 7.99 -21.42 5.63
N HIS A 84 7.31 -21.18 4.51
CA HIS A 84 6.89 -19.84 4.14
C HIS A 84 5.65 -19.84 3.25
N ILE A 85 4.95 -18.71 3.25
CA ILE A 85 3.99 -18.32 2.21
C ILE A 85 4.49 -17.04 1.54
N VAL A 86 4.08 -16.83 0.30
CA VAL A 86 4.47 -15.65 -0.49
C VAL A 86 3.21 -14.92 -0.93
N LEU A 87 3.07 -13.67 -0.51
CA LEU A 87 1.99 -12.79 -0.94
C LEU A 87 2.47 -11.94 -2.12
N ASN A 88 1.59 -11.69 -3.09
CA ASN A 88 1.93 -10.86 -4.26
C ASN A 88 0.72 -10.07 -4.74
N PRO A 89 0.14 -9.19 -3.90
CA PRO A 89 -1.00 -8.39 -4.29
C PRO A 89 -0.59 -7.38 -5.37
N GLN A 90 -1.31 -7.40 -6.50
CA GLN A 90 -1.16 -6.41 -7.57
C GLN A 90 -2.40 -5.52 -7.66
N ARG A 91 -3.57 -6.05 -7.26
CA ARG A 91 -4.86 -5.37 -7.28
C ARG A 91 -5.42 -5.23 -5.88
N PHE A 92 -6.30 -4.25 -5.70
CA PHE A 92 -7.01 -4.03 -4.44
C PHE A 92 -7.82 -5.26 -4.02
N THR A 93 -8.36 -5.99 -5.00
CA THR A 93 -9.10 -7.24 -4.76
C THR A 93 -8.23 -8.41 -4.30
N ASP A 94 -6.91 -8.30 -4.39
CA ASP A 94 -6.00 -9.35 -3.90
C ASP A 94 -5.80 -9.27 -2.38
N ILE A 95 -5.96 -8.10 -1.76
CA ILE A 95 -5.84 -7.91 -0.31
C ILE A 95 -6.76 -8.86 0.48
N PRO A 96 -8.07 -8.99 0.19
CA PRO A 96 -8.92 -9.96 0.87
C PRO A 96 -8.59 -11.43 0.52
N ARG A 97 -7.83 -11.71 -0.53
CA ARG A 97 -7.33 -13.07 -0.81
C ARG A 97 -6.11 -13.37 0.05
N ASP A 98 -5.20 -12.41 0.16
CA ASP A 98 -4.02 -12.49 1.01
C ASP A 98 -4.40 -12.65 2.49
N ILE A 99 -5.40 -11.89 2.96
CA ILE A 99 -5.95 -12.06 4.32
C ILE A 99 -6.40 -13.50 4.57
N ARG A 100 -7.14 -14.10 3.62
CA ARG A 100 -7.60 -15.49 3.72
C ARG A 100 -6.46 -16.48 3.69
N LEU A 101 -5.47 -16.28 2.81
CA LEU A 101 -4.31 -17.14 2.71
C LEU A 101 -3.48 -17.14 4.01
N VAL A 102 -3.26 -15.97 4.60
CA VAL A 102 -2.60 -15.88 5.92
C VAL A 102 -3.47 -16.57 6.97
N GLY A 103 -4.79 -16.33 6.97
CA GLY A 103 -5.73 -16.99 7.87
C GLY A 103 -5.68 -18.52 7.82
N GLU A 104 -5.65 -19.10 6.63
CA GLU A 104 -5.49 -20.54 6.40
C GLU A 104 -4.16 -21.02 7.00
N ALA A 105 -3.06 -20.35 6.66
CA ALA A 105 -1.71 -20.73 7.07
C ALA A 105 -1.50 -20.64 8.59
N THR A 106 -2.24 -19.77 9.29
CA THR A 106 -2.12 -19.55 10.73
C THR A 106 -3.25 -20.17 11.56
N GLY A 107 -4.19 -20.89 10.93
CA GLY A 107 -5.34 -21.47 11.63
C GLY A 107 -6.36 -20.44 12.15
N ARG A 108 -6.42 -19.26 11.51
CA ARG A 108 -7.32 -18.12 11.80
C ARG A 108 -8.41 -17.96 10.72
N HIS A 109 -8.91 -19.07 10.20
CA HIS A 109 -9.84 -19.07 9.06
C HIS A 109 -11.09 -18.21 9.32
N LEU A 110 -11.71 -18.31 10.50
CA LEU A 110 -12.93 -17.55 10.82
C LEU A 110 -12.66 -16.04 10.95
N GLU A 111 -11.55 -15.67 11.58
CA GLU A 111 -11.10 -14.29 11.71
C GLU A 111 -10.77 -13.69 10.34
N ALA A 112 -10.08 -14.45 9.50
CA ALA A 112 -9.69 -14.03 8.15
C ALA A 112 -10.89 -13.84 7.23
N GLU A 113 -11.85 -14.77 7.22
CA GLU A 113 -13.09 -14.57 6.45
C GLU A 113 -13.87 -13.35 6.91
N ARG A 114 -13.99 -13.14 8.23
CA ARG A 114 -14.66 -11.96 8.76
C ARG A 114 -13.95 -10.67 8.35
N LEU A 115 -12.62 -10.63 8.46
CA LEU A 115 -11.81 -9.47 8.10
C LEU A 115 -11.88 -9.19 6.59
N ALA A 116 -11.77 -10.21 5.75
CA ALA A 116 -11.86 -10.08 4.31
C ALA A 116 -13.24 -9.61 3.84
N ASN A 117 -14.32 -10.10 4.46
CA ASN A 117 -15.68 -9.63 4.15
C ASN A 117 -15.89 -8.20 4.62
N HIS A 118 -15.44 -7.85 5.83
CA HIS A 118 -15.48 -6.48 6.31
C HIS A 118 -14.70 -5.52 5.40
N PHE A 119 -13.54 -5.94 4.91
CA PHE A 119 -12.74 -5.17 3.96
C PHE A 119 -13.54 -4.84 2.69
N VAL A 120 -14.18 -5.85 2.10
CA VAL A 120 -15.01 -5.69 0.90
C VAL A 120 -16.20 -4.78 1.18
N GLU A 121 -16.95 -5.00 2.26
CA GLU A 121 -18.12 -4.20 2.64
C GLU A 121 -17.76 -2.72 2.88
N ARG A 122 -16.65 -2.45 3.59
CA ARG A 122 -16.18 -1.08 3.84
C ARG A 122 -15.73 -0.41 2.56
N SER A 123 -15.01 -1.12 1.68
CA SER A 123 -14.60 -0.58 0.38
C SER A 123 -15.79 -0.21 -0.51
N GLU A 124 -16.85 -1.04 -0.52
CA GLU A 124 -18.04 -0.77 -1.31
C GLU A 124 -18.86 0.39 -0.73
N THR A 125 -18.95 0.49 0.60
CA THR A 125 -19.56 1.65 1.26
C THR A 125 -18.86 2.95 0.84
N ILE A 126 -17.52 2.96 0.85
CA ILE A 126 -16.75 4.13 0.43
C ILE A 126 -16.97 4.42 -1.06
N ARG A 127 -16.99 3.38 -1.91
CA ARG A 127 -17.30 3.51 -3.35
C ARG A 127 -18.64 4.20 -3.57
N GLN A 128 -19.70 3.72 -2.92
CA GLN A 128 -21.05 4.26 -3.09
C GLN A 128 -21.13 5.71 -2.63
N THR A 129 -20.43 6.07 -1.55
CA THR A 129 -20.30 7.47 -1.13
C THR A 129 -19.60 8.30 -2.19
N ALA A 130 -18.45 7.85 -2.71
CA ALA A 130 -17.67 8.57 -3.70
C ALA A 130 -18.40 8.73 -5.05
N LEU A 131 -19.21 7.75 -5.47
CA LEU A 131 -20.04 7.84 -6.68
C LEU A 131 -21.12 8.93 -6.63
N ALA A 132 -21.41 9.48 -5.44
CA ALA A 132 -22.30 10.62 -5.29
C ALA A 132 -21.62 11.97 -5.63
N ALA A 133 -20.32 11.98 -5.94
CA ALA A 133 -19.61 13.17 -6.37
C ALA A 133 -20.09 13.67 -7.74
N GLU A 134 -20.10 14.99 -7.93
CA GLU A 134 -20.50 15.61 -9.20
C GLU A 134 -19.43 15.51 -10.29
N THR A 135 -18.18 15.24 -9.89
CA THR A 135 -17.01 15.24 -10.79
C THR A 135 -16.18 13.98 -10.59
N THR A 136 -15.38 13.64 -11.60
CA THR A 136 -14.40 12.55 -11.53
C THR A 136 -13.00 13.14 -11.70
N PRO A 137 -12.29 13.48 -10.61
CA PRO A 137 -10.99 14.13 -10.67
C PRO A 137 -9.94 13.22 -11.32
N LYS A 138 -9.01 13.83 -12.04
CA LYS A 138 -7.82 13.14 -12.56
C LYS A 138 -6.70 13.11 -11.53
N LEU A 139 -6.29 11.92 -11.11
CA LEU A 139 -5.21 11.71 -10.17
C LEU A 139 -3.93 11.30 -10.90
N TYR A 140 -2.83 11.95 -10.54
CA TYR A 140 -1.48 11.46 -10.80
C TYR A 140 -0.85 11.01 -9.49
N TRP A 141 -0.41 9.75 -9.44
CA TRP A 141 0.33 9.20 -8.31
C TRP A 141 1.82 9.22 -8.63
N GLU A 142 2.63 9.91 -7.82
CA GLU A 142 4.09 9.80 -7.89
C GLU A 142 4.57 8.96 -6.71
N TRP A 143 4.84 7.67 -6.97
CA TRP A 143 5.26 6.77 -5.90
C TRP A 143 6.79 6.57 -5.81
N TRP A 144 7.54 7.10 -6.77
CA TRP A 144 9.00 7.19 -6.75
C TRP A 144 9.46 8.34 -7.64
N PRO A 145 10.39 9.21 -7.19
CA PRO A 145 10.69 10.46 -7.88
C PRO A 145 11.78 10.38 -8.95
N ASN A 146 12.70 9.40 -8.89
CA ASN A 146 13.81 9.33 -9.84
C ASN A 146 14.36 7.90 -10.08
N PRO A 147 14.18 7.33 -11.28
CA PRO A 147 13.31 7.84 -12.34
C PRO A 147 11.85 7.90 -11.86
N ILE A 148 10.99 8.71 -12.48
CA ILE A 148 9.60 8.77 -12.05
C ILE A 148 8.94 7.41 -12.30
N TYR A 149 8.35 6.85 -11.25
CA TYR A 149 7.41 5.76 -11.40
C TYR A 149 6.02 6.16 -10.92
N THR A 150 5.02 5.62 -11.59
CA THR A 150 3.59 5.83 -11.32
C THR A 150 2.82 4.53 -11.56
N PRO A 151 1.76 4.24 -10.80
CA PRO A 151 0.91 3.07 -11.01
C PRO A 151 0.25 3.10 -12.38
N GLY A 152 0.35 1.99 -13.12
CA GLY A 152 -0.46 1.75 -14.32
C GLY A 152 -1.77 1.04 -14.00
N ARG A 153 -2.45 0.52 -15.02
CA ARG A 153 -3.78 -0.13 -14.89
C ARG A 153 -3.81 -1.27 -13.89
N ASP A 154 -2.77 -2.10 -13.88
CA ASP A 154 -2.74 -3.35 -13.13
C ASP A 154 -2.17 -3.16 -11.72
N ASN A 155 -2.42 -2.00 -11.11
CA ASN A 155 -1.92 -1.61 -9.80
C ASN A 155 -3.07 -1.26 -8.86
N TRP A 156 -2.97 -1.62 -7.59
CA TRP A 156 -3.98 -1.35 -6.57
C TRP A 156 -4.26 0.15 -6.40
N LEU A 157 -3.32 1.07 -6.69
CA LEU A 157 -3.58 2.51 -6.64
C LEU A 157 -4.52 2.99 -7.76
N THR A 158 -4.60 2.26 -8.88
CA THR A 158 -5.64 2.49 -9.88
C THR A 158 -7.00 2.11 -9.34
N ASP A 159 -7.11 0.93 -8.70
CA ASP A 159 -8.35 0.50 -8.05
C ASP A 159 -8.78 1.47 -6.92
N VAL A 160 -7.82 1.95 -6.12
CA VAL A 160 -8.06 2.97 -5.08
C VAL A 160 -8.60 4.26 -5.69
N SER A 161 -8.04 4.69 -6.82
CA SER A 161 -8.52 5.89 -7.54
C SER A 161 -9.97 5.70 -7.98
N GLU A 162 -10.30 4.55 -8.57
CA GLU A 162 -11.65 4.23 -9.04
C GLU A 162 -12.66 4.11 -7.89
N ILE A 163 -12.27 3.47 -6.78
CA ILE A 163 -13.12 3.38 -5.58
C ILE A 163 -13.36 4.78 -5.01
N ALA A 164 -12.36 5.66 -5.04
CA ALA A 164 -12.47 7.03 -4.56
C ALA A 164 -13.26 7.97 -5.50
N GLY A 165 -13.84 7.47 -6.60
CA GLY A 165 -14.61 8.31 -7.54
C GLY A 165 -13.73 9.10 -8.51
N ALA A 166 -12.47 8.68 -8.69
CA ALA A 166 -11.47 9.38 -9.47
C ALA A 166 -10.89 8.51 -10.60
N MET A 167 -10.08 9.13 -11.46
CA MET A 167 -9.41 8.45 -12.57
C MET A 167 -7.89 8.55 -12.41
N ASN A 168 -7.18 7.40 -12.41
CA ASN A 168 -5.72 7.41 -12.56
C ASN A 168 -5.35 7.79 -14.00
N VAL A 169 -4.58 8.86 -14.19
CA VAL A 169 -4.20 9.34 -15.52
C VAL A 169 -3.25 8.40 -16.29
N PHE A 170 -2.66 7.40 -15.63
CA PHE A 170 -1.81 6.37 -16.25
C PHE A 170 -2.51 5.00 -16.40
N ALA A 171 -3.82 4.92 -16.16
CA ALA A 171 -4.59 3.67 -16.31
C ALA A 171 -4.63 3.14 -17.76
N ASP A 172 -4.19 3.92 -18.75
CA ASP A 172 -4.07 3.47 -20.13
C ASP A 172 -2.94 2.43 -20.32
N PHE A 173 -1.92 2.43 -19.47
CA PHE A 173 -0.83 1.45 -19.50
C PHE A 173 -1.21 0.16 -18.77
N SER A 174 -1.34 -0.96 -19.49
CA SER A 174 -1.62 -2.29 -18.93
C SER A 174 -0.39 -2.96 -18.29
N VAL A 175 0.18 -2.29 -17.29
CA VAL A 175 1.27 -2.78 -16.44
C VAL A 175 1.05 -2.26 -15.01
N PRO A 176 1.60 -2.91 -13.98
CA PRO A 176 1.49 -2.39 -12.61
C PRO A 176 2.28 -1.09 -12.44
N ASN A 177 3.44 -0.98 -13.08
CA ASN A 177 4.41 0.09 -12.83
C ASN A 177 4.85 0.74 -14.15
N VAL A 178 4.56 2.03 -14.30
CA VAL A 178 4.95 2.82 -15.46
C VAL A 178 6.15 3.68 -15.09
N LYS A 179 7.23 3.56 -15.86
CA LYS A 179 8.34 4.53 -15.83
C LYS A 179 7.92 5.76 -16.65
N ALA A 180 7.44 6.80 -15.98
CA ALA A 180 6.91 8.00 -16.64
C ALA A 180 7.98 9.09 -16.81
N THR A 181 7.70 10.07 -17.65
CA THR A 181 8.46 11.32 -17.73
C THR A 181 7.63 12.50 -17.22
N ARG A 182 8.27 13.63 -16.95
CA ARG A 182 7.58 14.86 -16.53
C ARG A 182 6.63 15.37 -17.62
N GLU A 183 6.99 15.18 -18.89
CA GLU A 183 6.20 15.54 -20.06
C GLU A 183 4.94 14.69 -20.13
N MET A 184 5.04 13.37 -19.93
CA MET A 184 3.86 12.48 -19.92
C MET A 184 2.84 12.87 -18.86
N VAL A 185 3.30 13.32 -17.69
CA VAL A 185 2.43 13.82 -16.61
C VAL A 185 1.82 15.17 -16.98
N LEU A 186 2.60 16.07 -17.58
CA LEU A 186 2.14 17.38 -18.04
C LEU A 186 1.03 17.27 -19.09
N GLU A 187 1.21 16.40 -20.10
CA GLU A 187 0.22 16.16 -21.16
C GLU A 187 -1.13 15.67 -20.60
N ARG A 188 -1.09 14.87 -19.53
CA ARG A 188 -2.27 14.36 -18.83
C ARG A 188 -2.97 15.41 -17.96
N ASN A 189 -2.22 16.44 -17.54
CA ASN A 189 -2.70 17.59 -16.76
C ASN A 189 -3.67 17.18 -15.62
N PRO A 190 -3.19 16.45 -14.59
CA PRO A 190 -4.02 15.97 -13.49
C PRO A 190 -4.62 17.11 -12.67
N ASP A 191 -5.76 16.84 -12.03
CA ASP A 191 -6.41 17.76 -11.08
C ASP A 191 -5.74 17.70 -9.70
N HIS A 192 -5.23 16.52 -9.32
CA HIS A 192 -4.48 16.32 -8.08
C HIS A 192 -3.19 15.52 -8.32
N ILE A 193 -2.13 15.90 -7.61
CA ILE A 193 -0.87 15.15 -7.55
C ILE A 193 -0.77 14.49 -6.17
N CYS A 194 -0.78 13.17 -6.14
CA CYS A 194 -0.67 12.33 -4.97
C CYS A 194 0.78 11.82 -4.85
N VAL A 195 1.57 12.43 -3.96
CA VAL A 195 2.98 12.09 -3.74
C VAL A 195 3.08 11.06 -2.63
N VAL A 196 3.55 9.86 -2.96
CA VAL A 196 3.61 8.72 -2.02
C VAL A 196 4.92 7.95 -2.21
N TRP A 197 6.05 8.57 -1.88
CA TRP A 197 7.36 7.98 -2.17
C TRP A 197 7.68 6.80 -1.26
N CYS A 198 7.74 5.60 -1.84
CA CYS A 198 8.06 4.37 -1.12
C CYS A 198 9.45 4.46 -0.45
N GLY A 199 9.59 4.03 0.79
CA GLY A 199 10.86 4.05 1.52
C GLY A 199 11.41 5.44 1.88
N ILE A 200 10.67 6.53 1.61
CA ILE A 200 11.05 7.88 2.00
C ILE A 200 10.05 8.41 3.03
N GLU A 201 10.53 8.62 4.25
CA GLU A 201 9.70 9.19 5.32
C GLU A 201 9.03 10.51 4.88
N LEU A 202 7.72 10.62 5.12
CA LEU A 202 6.89 11.75 4.69
C LEU A 202 7.47 13.12 5.08
N ARG A 203 8.04 13.24 6.29
CA ARG A 203 8.68 14.47 6.80
C ARG A 203 9.87 14.96 5.97
N ARG A 204 10.48 14.07 5.17
CA ARG A 204 11.61 14.38 4.28
C ARG A 204 11.15 14.86 2.90
N ILE A 205 9.88 14.62 2.55
CA ILE A 205 9.28 15.05 1.30
C ILE A 205 8.81 16.49 1.46
N LYS A 206 9.37 17.41 0.66
CA LYS A 206 8.97 18.82 0.66
C LYS A 206 8.06 19.08 -0.54
N PRO A 207 6.94 19.83 -0.39
CA PRO A 207 6.07 20.17 -1.53
C PRO A 207 6.83 20.80 -2.69
N ALA A 208 7.84 21.64 -2.38
CA ALA A 208 8.77 22.26 -3.33
C ALA A 208 9.41 21.28 -4.33
N MET A 209 9.65 20.02 -3.93
CA MET A 209 10.22 18.98 -4.82
C MET A 209 9.30 18.64 -6.01
N ILE A 210 8.01 18.98 -5.89
CA ILE A 210 7.00 18.86 -6.94
C ILE A 210 6.66 20.24 -7.50
N THR A 211 6.34 21.21 -6.64
CA THR A 211 5.81 22.52 -7.05
C THR A 211 6.83 23.38 -7.79
N ASP A 212 8.13 23.13 -7.62
CA ASP A 212 9.19 23.92 -8.28
C ASP A 212 9.63 23.32 -9.62
N ARG A 213 8.96 22.25 -10.10
CA ARG A 213 9.20 21.71 -11.44
C ARG A 213 8.71 22.73 -12.47
N LEU A 214 9.66 23.34 -13.19
CA LEU A 214 9.41 24.49 -14.09
C LEU A 214 8.40 24.16 -15.19
N GLU A 215 8.44 22.94 -15.69
CA GLU A 215 7.54 22.44 -16.73
C GLU A 215 6.09 22.25 -16.25
N TRP A 216 5.84 22.23 -14.93
CA TRP A 216 4.51 21.99 -14.35
C TRP A 216 3.81 23.25 -13.84
N GLN A 217 4.41 24.44 -13.96
CA GLN A 217 3.86 25.68 -13.39
C GLN A 217 2.43 26.01 -13.88
N GLU A 218 2.09 25.64 -15.12
CA GLU A 218 0.76 25.86 -15.70
C GLU A 218 -0.22 24.70 -15.47
N MET A 219 0.24 23.59 -14.87
CA MET A 219 -0.60 22.41 -14.62
C MET A 219 -1.72 22.75 -13.62
N ALA A 220 -2.91 22.19 -13.85
CA ALA A 220 -4.10 22.45 -13.04
C ALA A 220 -3.85 22.19 -11.55
N ALA A 221 -3.24 21.05 -11.21
CA ALA A 221 -2.92 20.70 -9.84
C ALA A 221 -1.96 21.71 -9.16
N ILE A 222 -0.96 22.23 -9.87
CA ILE A 222 -0.02 23.21 -9.30
C ILE A 222 -0.73 24.55 -9.04
N ARG A 223 -1.44 25.09 -10.04
CA ARG A 223 -2.13 26.38 -9.92
C ARG A 223 -3.22 26.37 -8.84
N LYS A 224 -3.92 25.24 -8.68
CA LYS A 224 -4.97 25.04 -7.67
C LYS A 224 -4.43 24.57 -6.31
N LYS A 225 -3.11 24.42 -6.15
CA LYS A 225 -2.43 23.91 -4.93
C LYS A 225 -2.93 22.53 -4.48
N GLN A 226 -3.19 21.65 -5.45
CA GLN A 226 -3.66 20.28 -5.27
C GLN A 226 -2.49 19.29 -5.33
N VAL A 227 -1.45 19.56 -4.55
CA VAL A 227 -0.29 18.66 -4.37
C VAL A 227 -0.33 18.11 -2.96
N HIS A 228 -0.45 16.80 -2.86
CA HIS A 228 -0.75 16.11 -1.62
C HIS A 228 0.39 15.17 -1.27
N LEU A 229 0.97 15.36 -0.10
CA LEU A 229 1.97 14.44 0.44
C LEU A 229 1.24 13.39 1.27
N LEU A 230 1.35 12.12 0.86
CA LEU A 230 0.56 11.03 1.38
C LEU A 230 1.45 10.02 2.12
N GLU A 231 0.90 9.42 3.18
CA GLU A 231 1.60 8.43 4.00
C GLU A 231 1.75 7.11 3.22
N GLU A 232 2.99 6.69 2.96
CA GLU A 232 3.30 5.41 2.31
C GLU A 232 2.54 4.23 2.93
N GLY A 233 2.45 4.19 4.27
CA GLY A 233 1.79 3.11 5.00
C GLY A 233 0.30 2.94 4.70
N LEU A 234 -0.36 3.94 4.10
CA LEU A 234 -1.78 3.87 3.73
C LEU A 234 -2.02 3.57 2.26
N TYR A 235 -1.00 3.68 1.41
CA TYR A 235 -1.18 3.68 -0.05
C TYR A 235 -0.22 2.73 -0.79
N CYS A 236 1.00 2.52 -0.27
CA CYS A 236 2.00 1.62 -0.87
C CYS A 236 2.12 0.28 -0.14
N ARG A 237 1.25 0.02 0.84
CA ARG A 237 1.16 -1.24 1.57
C ARG A 237 -0.22 -1.85 1.30
N PRO A 238 -0.32 -2.88 0.44
CA PRO A 238 -1.59 -3.54 0.15
C PRO A 238 -2.02 -4.39 1.36
N SER A 239 -2.68 -3.74 2.31
CA SER A 239 -3.15 -4.30 3.58
C SER A 239 -4.52 -3.71 3.95
N PRO A 240 -5.17 -4.14 5.05
CA PRO A 240 -6.42 -3.54 5.51
C PRO A 240 -6.37 -2.01 5.73
N ARG A 241 -5.20 -1.44 6.02
CA ARG A 241 -5.03 0.01 6.29
C ARG A 241 -5.28 0.87 5.04
N ILE A 242 -5.26 0.28 3.85
CA ILE A 242 -5.59 0.99 2.61
C ILE A 242 -7.00 1.58 2.64
N LEU A 243 -7.91 1.04 3.45
CA LEU A 243 -9.26 1.58 3.63
C LEU A 243 -9.25 2.93 4.37
N ASP A 244 -8.33 3.09 5.33
CA ASP A 244 -8.14 4.40 6.00
C ASP A 244 -7.53 5.40 5.02
N GLY A 245 -6.61 4.95 4.17
CA GLY A 245 -6.09 5.74 3.05
C GLY A 245 -7.19 6.17 2.08
N LEU A 246 -8.09 5.26 1.74
CA LEU A 246 -9.21 5.51 0.83
C LEU A 246 -10.17 6.57 1.37
N GLU A 247 -10.56 6.50 2.65
CA GLU A 247 -11.40 7.53 3.29
C GLU A 247 -10.72 8.91 3.28
N ARG A 248 -9.42 8.95 3.57
CA ARG A 248 -8.64 10.19 3.52
C ARG A 248 -8.55 10.75 2.10
N LEU A 249 -8.35 9.89 1.11
CA LEU A 249 -8.30 10.28 -0.30
C LEU A 249 -9.64 10.87 -0.74
N VAL A 250 -10.77 10.22 -0.43
CA VAL A 250 -12.11 10.75 -0.75
C VAL A 250 -12.32 12.11 -0.10
N SER A 251 -12.00 12.28 1.18
CA SER A 251 -12.12 13.58 1.85
C SER A 251 -11.27 14.68 1.22
N LEU A 252 -10.17 14.30 0.58
CA LEU A 252 -9.20 15.22 -0.01
C LEU A 252 -9.58 15.64 -1.44
N ILE A 253 -10.15 14.74 -2.24
CA ILE A 253 -10.56 15.03 -3.63
C ILE A 253 -12.05 15.38 -3.76
N HIS A 254 -12.87 14.99 -2.78
CA HIS A 254 -14.30 15.25 -2.66
C HIS A 254 -14.64 15.79 -1.25
N PRO A 255 -14.17 16.99 -0.88
CA PRO A 255 -14.38 17.55 0.46
C PRO A 255 -15.85 17.65 0.87
N GLU A 256 -16.77 17.80 -0.08
CA GLU A 256 -18.22 17.81 0.12
C GLU A 256 -18.80 16.45 0.59
N LEU A 257 -18.03 15.37 0.48
CA LEU A 257 -18.43 14.02 0.88
C LEU A 257 -17.80 13.57 2.20
N ALA A 258 -16.88 14.35 2.79
CA ALA A 258 -16.12 13.94 3.97
C ALA A 258 -17.01 13.53 5.16
N GLU A 259 -18.11 14.24 5.42
CA GLU A 259 -19.07 13.94 6.51
C GLU A 259 -19.93 12.69 6.26
N LYS A 260 -19.95 12.18 5.02
CA LYS A 260 -20.75 11.01 4.61
C LYS A 260 -19.93 9.72 4.60
N LEU A 261 -18.62 9.80 4.86
CA LEU A 261 -17.76 8.63 4.96
C LEU A 261 -18.07 7.87 6.26
N PRO A 262 -17.95 6.52 6.25
CA PRO A 262 -18.03 5.76 7.49
C PRO A 262 -16.97 6.30 8.46
N ALA A 263 -17.36 6.54 9.72
CA ALA A 263 -16.41 6.98 10.73
C ALA A 263 -15.30 5.94 10.86
N SER A 264 -14.04 6.37 10.77
CA SER A 264 -12.86 5.51 10.95
C SER A 264 -12.92 4.91 12.36
N ARG A 265 -13.38 3.67 12.47
CA ARG A 265 -13.39 2.92 13.73
C ARG A 265 -12.06 2.19 13.82
N ASN A 266 -11.17 2.71 14.67
CA ASN A 266 -9.96 2.00 15.12
C ASN A 266 -10.33 0.63 15.70
#